data_AF-A0A9P7DIR5-F1
#
_entry.id   AF-A0A9P7DIR5-F1
#
_cell.length_a   1.000
_cell.length_b   1.000
_cell.length_c   1.000
_cell.angle_alpha   90.00
_cell.angle_beta   90.00
_cell.angle_gamma   90.00
#
_symmetry.space_group_name_H-M   'P 1'
#
loop_
_entity.id
_entity.type
_entity.pdbx_description
1 polymer ?
#
loop_
_entity_poly.entity_id
_entity_poly.type
_entity_poly.pdbx_seq_one_letter_code
_entity_poly.pdbx_strand_id
1 'polypeptide(L)' 'KKKTGQLVFELMEKEYHYIKDVLLLTMIGACGDAGGDEKRGHLLFLQKYPWMLVMDYWSHQVHTIYILA' A
#
# COMPACT_ATOMS: atom_id res chain seq x y z
N LYS A 1 5.29 -15.43 9.98
CA LYS A 1 5.07 -14.27 10.88
C LYS A 1 3.62 -13.82 10.71
N LYS A 2 2.92 -13.39 11.76
CA LYS A 2 1.59 -12.75 11.61
C LYS A 2 1.75 -11.46 10.80
N LYS A 3 0.81 -11.17 9.89
CA LYS A 3 0.74 -9.89 9.19
C LYS A 3 0.59 -8.77 10.23
N THR A 4 1.35 -7.71 10.08
CA THR A 4 1.24 -6.48 10.87
C THR A 4 1.45 -5.30 9.93
N GLY A 5 0.89 -4.13 10.25
CA GLY A 5 1.12 -2.94 9.42
C GLY A 5 2.59 -2.54 9.26
N GLN A 6 3.45 -2.87 10.23
CA GLN A 6 4.89 -2.66 10.12
C GLN A 6 5.52 -3.55 9.04
N LEU A 7 5.13 -4.83 8.99
CA LEU A 7 5.61 -5.74 7.96
C LEU A 7 5.10 -5.36 6.57
N VAL A 8 3.88 -4.81 6.48
CA VAL A 8 3.37 -4.26 5.21
C VAL A 8 4.22 -3.07 4.77
N PHE A 9 4.52 -2.13 5.67
CA PHE A 9 5.39 -1.00 5.36
C PHE A 9 6.79 -1.45 4.88
N GLU A 10 7.42 -2.41 5.56
CA GLU A 10 8.72 -2.96 5.15
C GLU A 10 8.67 -3.58 3.74
N LEU A 11 7.57 -4.25 3.41
CA LEU A 11 7.35 -4.80 2.07
C LEU A 11 7.22 -3.67 1.04
N MET A 12 6.39 -2.67 1.30
CA MET A 12 6.22 -1.51 0.41
C MET A 12 7.54 -0.77 0.17
N GLU A 13 8.36 -0.61 1.21
CA GLU A 13 9.66 0.02 1.13
C GLU A 13 10.61 -0.78 0.23
N LYS A 14 10.64 -2.11 0.39
CA LYS A 14 11.44 -2.99 -0.46
C LYS A 14 11.02 -2.87 -1.94
N GLU A 15 9.71 -2.88 -2.22
CA GLU A 15 9.20 -2.74 -3.59
C GLU A 15 9.52 -1.35 -4.17
N TYR A 16 9.36 -0.28 -3.37
CA TYR A 16 9.73 1.07 -3.79
C TYR A 16 11.22 1.16 -4.19
N HIS A 17 12.12 0.61 -3.38
CA HIS A 17 13.55 0.57 -3.70
C HIS A 17 13.84 -0.28 -4.93
N TYR A 18 13.16 -1.41 -5.11
CA TYR A 18 13.32 -2.20 -6.32
C TYR A 18 12.91 -1.42 -7.57
N ILE A 19 11.75 -0.77 -7.56
CA ILE A 19 11.24 0.04 -8.68
C ILE A 19 12.20 1.20 -8.99
N LYS A 20 12.66 1.90 -7.95
CA LYS A 20 13.53 3.07 -8.10
C LYS A 20 14.95 2.71 -8.50
N ASP A 21 15.58 1.79 -7.77
CA ASP A 21 17.03 1.57 -7.81
C ASP A 21 17.41 0.44 -8.79
N VAL A 22 16.50 -0.50 -9.07
CA VAL A 22 16.74 -1.61 -10.01
C VAL A 22 16.05 -1.36 -11.35
N LEU A 23 14.76 -1.02 -11.34
CA LEU A 23 14.02 -0.77 -12.58
C LEU A 23 14.23 0.64 -13.14
N LEU A 24 14.83 1.55 -12.36
CA LEU A 24 15.08 2.94 -12.73
C LEU A 24 13.80 3.70 -13.10
N LEU A 25 12.68 3.33 -12.48
CA LEU A 25 11.37 3.95 -12.67
C LEU A 25 11.03 4.89 -11.53
N THR A 26 10.22 5.90 -11.84
CA THR A 26 9.64 6.78 -10.83
C THR A 26 8.28 6.24 -10.42
N MET A 27 8.14 5.82 -9.17
CA MET A 27 6.86 5.46 -8.58
C MET A 27 6.10 6.73 -8.20
N ILE A 28 4.90 6.93 -8.73
CA ILE A 28 4.03 8.08 -8.39
C ILE A 28 2.97 7.73 -7.33
N GLY A 29 2.75 6.44 -7.09
CA GLY A 29 1.78 5.96 -6.12
C GLY A 29 1.75 4.45 -5.96
N ALA A 30 1.06 4.00 -4.92
CA ALA A 30 0.80 2.60 -4.58
C ALA A 30 -0.71 2.36 -4.44
N CYS A 31 -1.16 1.17 -4.83
CA CYS A 31 -2.52 0.71 -4.60
C CYS A 31 -2.48 -0.61 -3.82
N GLY A 32 -3.24 -0.72 -2.74
CA GLY A 32 -3.25 -1.90 -1.87
C GLY A 32 -4.64 -2.26 -1.37
N ASP A 33 -4.77 -3.34 -0.62
CA ASP A 33 -6.04 -3.75 -0.01
C ASP A 33 -6.41 -2.81 1.17
N ALA A 34 -7.69 -2.74 1.52
CA ALA A 34 -8.23 -1.88 2.58
C ALA A 34 -8.20 -2.53 3.98
N GLY A 35 -7.52 -3.66 4.13
CA GLY A 35 -7.36 -4.35 5.42
C GLY A 35 -6.69 -3.47 6.48
N GLY A 36 -7.02 -3.68 7.77
CA GLY A 36 -6.54 -2.81 8.85
C GLY A 36 -5.01 -2.67 8.95
N ASP A 37 -4.27 -3.76 8.71
CA ASP A 37 -2.81 -3.73 8.65
C ASP A 37 -2.28 -3.05 7.39
N GLU A 38 -2.93 -3.23 6.23
CA GLU A 38 -2.58 -2.52 4.98
C GLU A 38 -2.72 -1.02 5.15
N LYS A 39 -3.86 -0.58 5.71
CA LYS A 39 -4.09 0.83 6.02
C LYS A 39 -3.00 1.41 6.91
N ARG A 40 -2.56 0.66 7.93
CA ARG A 40 -1.45 1.10 8.78
C ARG A 40 -0.13 1.17 8.00
N GLY A 41 0.17 0.18 7.15
CA GLY A 41 1.34 0.18 6.28
C GLY A 41 1.36 1.39 5.33
N HIS A 42 0.23 1.65 4.67
CA HIS A 42 -0.01 2.82 3.81
C HIS A 42 0.27 4.14 4.55
N LEU A 43 -0.25 4.30 5.78
CA LEU A 43 -0.03 5.51 6.57
C LEU A 43 1.45 5.71 6.93
N LEU A 44 2.15 4.65 7.33
CA LEU A 44 3.59 4.70 7.60
C LEU A 44 4.39 5.04 6.33
N PHE A 45 3.97 4.50 5.19
CA PHE A 45 4.57 4.80 3.90
C PHE A 45 4.39 6.28 3.52
N LEU A 46 3.19 6.84 3.69
CA LEU A 46 2.91 8.26 3.46
C LEU A 46 3.65 9.18 4.43
N GLN A 47 3.84 8.77 5.68
CA GLN A 47 4.66 9.54 6.63
C GLN A 47 6.11 9.69 6.14
N LYS A 48 6.65 8.66 5.49
CA LYS A 48 8.02 8.68 4.95
C LYS A 48 8.11 9.33 3.57
N TYR A 49 7.10 9.12 2.73
CA TYR A 49 7.05 9.59 1.35
C TYR A 49 5.74 10.37 1.09
N PRO A 50 5.62 11.60 1.62
CA PRO A 50 4.36 12.35 1.62
C PRO A 50 3.90 12.82 0.23
N TRP A 51 4.77 12.77 -0.77
CA TRP A 51 4.44 13.09 -2.18
C TRP A 51 3.81 11.92 -2.95
N MET A 52 3.70 10.74 -2.34
CA MET A 52 3.17 9.53 -2.99
C MET A 52 1.65 9.50 -2.93
N LEU A 53 1.00 9.04 -4.01
CA LEU A 53 -0.42 8.72 -3.99
C LEU A 53 -0.62 7.31 -3.43
N VAL A 54 -1.39 7.14 -2.36
CA VAL A 54 -1.76 5.81 -1.86
C VAL A 54 -3.27 5.63 -1.93
N MET A 55 -3.71 4.57 -2.58
CA MET A 55 -5.11 4.28 -2.84
C MET A 55 -5.49 2.86 -2.40
N ASP A 56 -6.74 2.69 -2.02
CA ASP A 56 -7.32 1.37 -1.78
C ASP A 56 -7.80 0.75 -3.10
N TYR A 57 -7.69 -0.57 -3.22
CA TYR A 57 -8.04 -1.30 -4.42
C TYR A 57 -9.57 -1.34 -4.62
N TRP A 58 -10.01 -0.78 -5.74
CA TRP A 58 -11.42 -0.59 -6.06
C TRP A 58 -12.24 -1.90 -6.03
N SER A 59 -11.70 -3.01 -6.53
CA SER A 59 -12.46 -4.27 -6.58
C SER A 59 -12.79 -4.81 -5.19
N HIS A 60 -11.96 -4.55 -4.18
CA HIS A 60 -12.27 -4.90 -2.79
C HIS A 60 -13.41 -4.01 -2.25
N GLN A 61 -13.39 -2.71 -2.55
CA GLN A 61 -14.46 -1.79 -2.14
C GLN A 61 -15.81 -2.18 -2.74
N VAL A 62 -15.84 -2.52 -4.03
CA VAL A 62 -17.06 -3.00 -4.70
C VAL A 62 -17.56 -4.27 -4.03
N HIS A 63 -16.71 -5.27 -3.81
CA HIS A 63 -17.11 -6.51 -3.16
C HIS A 63 -17.70 -6.28 -1.76
N THR A 64 -17.09 -5.41 -0.95
CA THR A 64 -17.62 -5.04 0.37
C THR A 64 -18.97 -4.32 0.28
N ILE A 65 -19.14 -3.42 -0.69
CA ILE A 65 -20.41 -2.69 -0.90
C ILE A 65 -21.53 -3.66 -1.31
N TYR A 66 -21.29 -4.58 -2.24
CA TYR A 66 -22.33 -5.46 -2.79
C TYR A 66 -22.69 -6.67 -1.91
N ILE A 67 -21.87 -7.03 -0.92
CA ILE A 67 -22.19 -8.10 0.06
C ILE A 67 -22.91 -7.56 1.30
N LEU A 68 -22.72 -6.27 1.61
CA LEU A 68 -23.35 -5.61 2.76
C LEU A 68 -24.61 -4.81 2.40
N ALA A 69 -24.96 -4.74 1.10
CA ALA A 69 -26.21 -4.18 0.60
C ALA A 69 -27.24 -5.28 0.35
#